data_AF-A0A1Q4HVZ7-F1
#
_entry.id   AF-A0A1Q4HVZ7-F1
#
_cell.length_a   1.000
_cell.length_b   1.000
_cell.length_c   1.000
_cell.angle_alpha   90.00
_cell.angle_beta   90.00
_cell.angle_gamma   90.00
#
_symmetry.space_group_name_H-M   'P 1'
#
loop_
_entity.id
_entity.type
_entity.pdbx_description
1 polymer ?
#
loop_
_entity_poly.entity_id
_entity_poly.type
_entity_poly.pdbx_seq_one_letter_code
_entity_poly.pdbx_strand_id
1 'polypeptide(L)'
;MAATIRRRNRLACLLGVAQLGHAHWLFGNIYEAVVKIPDRLASSPRSPLLGPGSPLRHYAPGAPITLATTAAAVGKGWEIDDARRWLAAAACCSIAGMAITGYLVRTVNLEVMFAATPPPPEERDARIRTWYRLNLVRIAAAAGALIAANRASQVIARPAAR
;
A
#
# COMPACT_ATOMS: atom_id res chain seq x y z
N MET A 1 8.34 3.76 34.96
CA MET A 1 6.90 3.83 34.59
C MET A 1 6.63 4.84 33.46
N ALA A 2 7.03 6.12 33.57
CA ALA A 2 6.78 7.14 32.54
C ALA A 2 7.42 6.84 31.16
N ALA A 3 8.63 6.27 31.12
CA ALA A 3 9.30 5.89 29.88
C ALA A 3 8.55 4.80 29.10
N THR A 4 7.98 3.81 29.81
CA THR A 4 7.19 2.72 29.25
C THR A 4 5.88 3.22 28.63
N ILE A 5 5.20 4.15 29.32
CA ILE A 5 3.98 4.80 28.81
C ILE A 5 4.29 5.61 27.54
N ARG A 6 5.37 6.40 27.55
CA ARG A 6 5.81 7.18 26.38
C ARG A 6 6.15 6.28 25.18
N ARG A 7 6.79 5.12 25.41
CA ARG A 7 7.09 4.13 24.35
C ARG A 7 5.80 3.56 23.73
N ARG A 8 4.84 3.16 24.56
CA ARG A 8 3.53 2.65 24.11
C ARG A 8 2.75 3.69 23.30
N ASN A 9 2.67 4.93 23.78
CA ASN A 9 1.98 6.01 23.05
C ASN A 9 2.61 6.29 21.68
N ARG A 10 3.95 6.27 21.59
CA ARG A 10 4.66 6.41 20.31
C ARG A 10 4.37 5.25 19.36
N LEU A 11 4.35 4.02 19.87
CA LEU A 11 4.03 2.84 19.05
C LEU A 11 2.58 2.88 18.56
N ALA A 12 1.63 3.26 19.40
CA ALA A 12 0.23 3.45 19.02
C ALA A 12 0.08 4.52 17.93
N CYS A 13 0.78 5.65 18.06
CA CYS A 13 0.79 6.69 17.03
C CYS A 13 1.35 6.17 15.69
N LEU A 14 2.49 5.45 15.71
CA LEU A 14 3.06 4.85 14.51
C LEU A 14 2.10 3.87 13.83
N LEU A 15 1.44 3.02 14.61
CA LEU A 15 0.45 2.08 14.10
C LEU A 15 -0.79 2.80 13.54
N GLY A 16 -1.24 3.87 14.18
CA GLY A 16 -2.34 4.69 13.67
C GLY A 16 -2.03 5.30 12.30
N VAL A 17 -0.82 5.85 12.12
CA VAL A 17 -0.40 6.37 10.82
C VAL A 17 -0.25 5.25 9.78
N ALA A 18 0.33 4.10 10.16
CA ALA A 18 0.44 2.95 9.27
C ALA A 18 -0.94 2.42 8.83
N GLN A 19 -1.90 2.34 9.75
CA GLN A 19 -3.28 1.94 9.46
C GLN A 19 -3.96 2.90 8.47
N LEU A 20 -3.85 4.22 8.69
CA LEU A 20 -4.37 5.22 7.76
C LEU A 20 -3.73 5.08 6.38
N GLY A 21 -2.41 4.85 6.34
CA GLY A 21 -1.67 4.61 5.10
C GLY A 21 -2.13 3.37 4.34
N HIS A 22 -2.28 2.22 5.04
CA HIS A 22 -2.78 0.99 4.44
C HIS A 22 -4.24 1.10 4.00
N ALA A 23 -5.07 1.80 4.76
CA ALA A 23 -6.46 2.07 4.38
C ALA A 23 -6.51 2.92 3.11
N HIS A 24 -5.77 4.03 3.07
CA HIS A 24 -5.66 4.88 1.89
C HIS A 24 -5.20 4.08 0.66
N TRP A 25 -4.19 3.23 0.81
CA TRP A 25 -3.72 2.38 -0.28
C TRP A 25 -4.79 1.35 -0.72
N LEU A 26 -5.44 0.67 0.22
CA LEU A 26 -6.53 -0.28 -0.07
C LEU A 26 -7.65 0.39 -0.88
N PHE A 27 -8.17 1.52 -0.40
CA PHE A 27 -9.22 2.25 -1.09
C PHE A 27 -8.77 2.81 -2.44
N GLY A 28 -7.52 3.27 -2.55
CA GLY A 28 -6.93 3.69 -3.82
C GLY A 28 -6.91 2.56 -4.85
N ASN A 29 -6.47 1.35 -4.47
CA ASN A 29 -6.47 0.18 -5.36
C ASN A 29 -7.88 -0.21 -5.82
N ILE A 30 -8.87 -0.15 -4.92
CA ILE A 30 -10.27 -0.44 -5.23
C ILE A 30 -10.84 0.63 -6.17
N TYR A 31 -10.58 1.89 -5.88
CA TYR A 31 -11.01 3.02 -6.71
C TYR A 31 -10.46 2.89 -8.14
N GLU A 32 -9.16 2.62 -8.29
CA GLU A 32 -8.55 2.45 -9.61
C GLU A 32 -9.23 1.34 -10.42
N ALA A 33 -9.60 0.24 -9.77
CA ALA A 33 -10.30 -0.88 -10.41
C ALA A 33 -11.75 -0.53 -10.79
N VAL A 34 -12.51 0.09 -9.89
CA VAL A 34 -13.91 0.46 -10.12
C VAL A 34 -14.03 1.51 -11.22
N VAL A 35 -13.14 2.50 -11.19
CA VAL A 35 -13.12 3.60 -12.17
C VAL A 35 -12.50 3.17 -13.50
N LYS A 36 -11.85 2.00 -13.55
CA LYS A 36 -11.14 1.49 -14.72
C LYS A 36 -10.06 2.45 -15.22
N ILE A 37 -9.24 2.93 -14.28
CA ILE A 37 -8.14 3.86 -14.58
C ILE A 37 -7.22 3.33 -15.69
N PRO A 38 -6.80 2.05 -15.72
CA PRO A 38 -6.00 1.50 -16.80
C PRO A 38 -6.60 1.76 -18.20
N ASP A 39 -7.88 1.45 -18.37
CA ASP A 39 -8.60 1.59 -19.63
C ASP A 39 -8.76 3.05 -20.03
N ARG A 40 -9.06 3.94 -19.07
CA ARG A 40 -9.20 5.39 -19.33
C ARG A 40 -7.88 6.01 -19.76
N LEU A 41 -6.79 5.68 -19.09
CA LEU A 41 -5.47 6.21 -19.43
C LEU A 41 -4.94 5.63 -20.75
N ALA A 42 -5.23 4.37 -21.04
CA ALA A 42 -4.84 3.75 -22.30
C ALA A 42 -5.63 4.25 -23.53
N SER A 43 -6.78 4.92 -23.31
CA SER A 43 -7.68 5.43 -24.36
C SER A 43 -7.66 6.96 -24.53
N SER A 44 -7.04 7.71 -23.62
CA SER A 44 -7.05 9.18 -23.63
C SER A 44 -5.75 9.79 -24.18
N PRO A 45 -5.80 11.01 -24.76
CA PRO A 45 -4.61 11.76 -25.14
C PRO A 45 -3.69 12.02 -23.94
N ARG A 46 -2.38 11.90 -24.17
CA ARG A 46 -1.33 11.79 -23.15
C ARG A 46 -1.30 12.97 -22.16
N SER A 47 -1.29 12.68 -20.86
CA SER A 47 -0.79 13.59 -19.82
C SER A 47 0.52 13.02 -19.24
N PRO A 48 1.54 13.86 -18.98
CA PRO A 48 2.80 13.39 -18.39
C PRO A 48 2.58 12.66 -17.05
N LEU A 49 3.47 11.73 -16.69
CA LEU A 49 3.47 11.01 -15.40
C LEU A 49 3.37 11.92 -14.17
N LEU A 50 3.87 13.16 -14.27
CA LEU A 50 3.75 14.22 -13.27
C LEU A 50 3.10 15.48 -13.85
N GLY A 51 2.32 15.35 -14.92
CA GLY A 51 1.59 16.46 -15.53
C GLY A 51 0.41 16.91 -14.65
N PRO A 52 -0.13 18.11 -14.92
CA PRO A 52 -1.42 18.52 -14.35
C PRO A 52 -2.48 17.44 -14.59
N GLY A 53 -3.13 16.96 -13.52
CA GLY A 53 -4.12 15.87 -13.58
C GLY A 53 -3.57 14.45 -13.42
N SER A 54 -2.26 14.26 -13.25
CA SER A 54 -1.69 12.92 -12.98
C SER A 54 -2.03 12.44 -11.57
N PRO A 55 -2.68 11.26 -11.43
CA PRO A 55 -2.98 10.67 -10.13
C PRO A 55 -1.73 10.49 -9.26
N LEU A 56 -0.57 10.23 -9.87
CA LEU A 56 0.69 9.93 -9.19
C LEU A 56 1.15 11.05 -8.24
N ARG A 57 0.85 12.33 -8.53
CA ARG A 57 1.25 13.45 -7.65
C ARG A 57 0.60 13.38 -6.26
N HIS A 58 -0.62 12.83 -6.18
CA HIS A 58 -1.38 12.76 -4.93
C HIS A 58 -1.09 11.48 -4.14
N TYR A 59 -0.73 10.38 -4.84
CA TYR A 59 -0.44 9.10 -4.20
C TYR A 59 1.02 8.90 -3.80
N ALA A 60 1.98 9.54 -4.50
CA ALA A 60 3.41 9.32 -4.30
C ALA A 60 3.95 9.58 -2.87
N PRO A 61 3.47 10.59 -2.10
CA PRO A 61 3.97 10.81 -0.73
C PRO A 61 3.43 9.79 0.29
N GLY A 62 2.27 9.19 0.02
CA GLY A 62 1.58 8.32 0.99
C GLY A 62 2.30 7.00 1.21
N ALA A 63 2.84 6.39 0.16
CA ALA A 63 3.52 5.09 0.25
C ALA A 63 4.81 5.14 1.10
N PRO A 64 5.74 6.11 0.91
CA PRO A 64 6.93 6.23 1.77
C PRO A 64 6.60 6.41 3.25
N ILE A 65 5.61 7.25 3.58
CA ILE A 65 5.19 7.48 4.97
C ILE A 65 4.62 6.20 5.58
N THR A 66 3.76 5.49 4.84
CA THR A 66 3.17 4.22 5.29
C THR A 66 4.24 3.18 5.57
N LEU A 67 5.21 3.02 4.66
CA LEU A 67 6.29 2.06 4.82
C LEU A 67 7.22 2.42 5.98
N ALA A 68 7.61 3.69 6.10
CA ALA A 68 8.48 4.16 7.18
C ALA A 68 7.83 3.99 8.56
N THR A 69 6.54 4.31 8.68
CA THR A 69 5.79 4.15 9.93
C THR A 69 5.54 2.70 10.28
N THR A 70 5.28 1.84 9.29
CA THR A 70 5.19 0.38 9.47
C THR A 70 6.52 -0.20 9.96
N ALA A 71 7.63 0.13 9.31
CA ALA A 71 8.96 -0.34 9.71
C ALA A 71 9.34 0.15 11.12
N ALA A 72 9.05 1.41 11.44
CA ALA A 72 9.26 1.96 12.77
C ALA A 72 8.39 1.26 13.84
N ALA A 73 7.15 0.89 13.51
CA ALA A 73 6.28 0.13 14.40
C ALA A 73 6.80 -1.30 14.63
N VAL A 74 7.28 -1.97 13.58
CA VAL A 74 7.94 -3.29 13.67
C VAL A 74 9.15 -3.20 14.59
N GLY A 75 10.08 -2.28 14.33
CA GLY A 75 11.31 -2.16 15.13
C GLY A 75 11.04 -1.84 16.60
N LYS A 76 10.06 -0.98 16.89
CA LYS A 76 9.71 -0.62 18.28
C LYS A 76 8.85 -1.65 18.99
N GLY A 77 8.06 -2.44 18.26
CA GLY A 77 7.14 -3.43 18.81
C GLY A 77 7.64 -4.87 18.77
N TRP A 78 8.82 -5.14 18.20
CA TRP A 78 9.33 -6.49 17.97
C TRP A 78 9.46 -7.35 19.22
N GLU A 79 9.85 -6.74 20.34
CA GLU A 79 10.01 -7.39 21.64
C GLU A 79 8.68 -7.79 22.30
N ILE A 80 7.53 -7.36 21.76
CA ILE A 80 6.21 -7.72 22.26
C ILE A 80 5.77 -9.00 21.56
N ASP A 81 6.01 -10.15 22.19
CA ASP A 81 5.83 -11.47 21.59
C ASP A 81 4.46 -11.67 20.92
N ASP A 82 3.38 -11.32 21.61
CA ASP A 82 2.02 -11.46 21.09
C ASP A 82 1.75 -10.56 19.86
N ALA A 83 2.46 -9.43 19.74
CA ALA A 83 2.31 -8.49 18.64
C ALA A 83 3.23 -8.80 17.46
N ARG A 84 4.34 -9.52 17.70
CA ARG A 84 5.41 -9.75 16.72
C ARG A 84 4.90 -10.37 15.43
N ARG A 85 4.07 -11.42 15.50
CA ARG A 85 3.49 -12.08 14.32
C ARG A 85 2.63 -11.14 13.48
N TRP A 86 1.89 -10.23 14.13
CA TRP A 86 1.01 -9.28 13.45
C TRP A 86 1.82 -8.15 12.81
N LEU A 87 2.86 -7.66 13.49
CA LEU A 87 3.79 -6.69 12.94
C LEU A 87 4.53 -7.26 11.71
N ALA A 88 4.99 -8.51 11.80
CA ALA A 88 5.62 -9.21 10.68
C ALA A 88 4.64 -9.39 9.51
N ALA A 89 3.41 -9.84 9.76
CA ALA A 89 2.39 -9.97 8.73
C ALA A 89 2.09 -8.63 8.04
N ALA A 90 1.98 -7.53 8.80
CA ALA A 90 1.78 -6.20 8.24
C ALA A 90 2.95 -5.78 7.34
N ALA A 91 4.19 -6.01 7.77
CA ALA A 91 5.39 -5.71 7.00
C ALA A 91 5.47 -6.54 5.72
N CYS A 92 5.26 -7.86 5.80
CA CYS A 92 5.29 -8.75 4.64
C CYS A 92 4.22 -8.37 3.60
N CYS A 93 3.00 -8.09 4.04
CA CYS A 93 1.94 -7.63 3.16
C CYS A 93 2.29 -6.29 2.48
N SER A 94 2.89 -5.36 3.23
CA SER A 94 3.33 -4.06 2.70
C SER A 94 4.41 -4.21 1.63
N ILE A 95 5.40 -5.06 1.89
CA ILE A 95 6.49 -5.36 0.94
C ILE A 95 5.93 -6.03 -0.32
N ALA A 96 5.04 -7.01 -0.17
CA ALA A 96 4.41 -7.69 -1.30
C ALA A 96 3.62 -6.70 -2.16
N GLY A 97 2.76 -5.88 -1.55
CA GLY A 97 2.02 -4.83 -2.24
C GLY A 97 2.95 -3.87 -2.99
N MET A 98 4.10 -3.51 -2.38
CA MET A 98 5.04 -2.58 -2.98
C MET A 98 5.78 -3.19 -4.16
N ALA A 99 6.21 -4.44 -4.04
CA ALA A 99 6.84 -5.18 -5.13
C ALA A 99 5.90 -5.31 -6.34
N ILE A 100 4.63 -5.63 -6.10
CA ILE A 100 3.61 -5.74 -7.16
C ILE A 100 3.37 -4.37 -7.82
N THR A 101 3.26 -3.30 -7.04
CA THR A 101 3.14 -1.94 -7.58
C THR A 101 4.35 -1.58 -8.44
N GLY A 102 5.57 -1.84 -7.97
CA GLY A 102 6.79 -1.58 -8.75
C GLY A 102 6.82 -2.36 -10.07
N TYR A 103 6.43 -3.64 -10.03
CA TYR A 103 6.28 -4.47 -11.22
C TYR A 103 5.25 -3.87 -12.18
N LEU A 104 4.03 -3.55 -11.73
CA LEU A 104 2.97 -2.99 -12.56
C LEU A 104 3.32 -1.64 -13.17
N VAL A 105 4.00 -0.78 -12.40
CA VAL A 105 4.48 0.50 -12.92
C VAL A 105 5.41 0.26 -14.10
N ARG A 106 6.41 -0.60 -13.92
CA ARG A 106 7.42 -0.89 -14.94
C ARG A 106 6.84 -1.59 -16.17
N THR A 107 5.99 -2.60 -15.98
CA THR A 107 5.59 -3.51 -17.06
C THR A 107 4.26 -3.15 -17.72
N VAL A 108 3.39 -2.41 -17.02
CA VAL A 108 2.08 -2.03 -17.56
C VAL A 108 1.92 -0.52 -17.64
N ASN A 109 2.07 0.21 -16.53
CA ASN A 109 1.74 1.64 -16.54
C ASN A 109 2.63 2.40 -17.54
N LEU A 110 3.95 2.19 -17.49
CA LEU A 110 4.87 2.87 -18.41
C LEU A 110 4.71 2.43 -19.88
N GLU A 111 4.46 1.15 -20.10
CA GLU A 111 4.39 0.52 -21.44
C GLU A 111 3.03 0.69 -22.13
N VAL A 112 1.96 0.94 -21.36
CA VAL A 112 0.59 0.99 -21.87
C VAL A 112 -0.07 2.34 -21.63
N MET A 113 0.02 2.88 -20.40
CA MET A 113 -0.70 4.09 -20.01
C MET A 113 0.10 5.36 -20.32
N PHE A 114 1.44 5.25 -20.30
CA PHE A 114 2.35 6.39 -20.48
C PHE A 114 3.32 6.22 -21.65
N ALA A 115 3.15 5.20 -22.48
CA ALA A 115 4.03 4.96 -23.62
C ALA A 115 3.91 6.06 -24.69
N ALA A 116 5.05 6.46 -25.24
CA ALA A 116 5.11 7.44 -26.33
C ALA A 116 4.42 6.91 -27.60
N THR A 117 4.43 5.60 -27.82
CA THR A 117 3.68 4.93 -28.89
C THR A 117 2.84 3.83 -28.25
N PRO A 118 1.51 3.83 -28.39
CA PRO A 118 0.68 2.79 -27.81
C PRO A 118 1.03 1.42 -28.41
N PRO A 119 1.08 0.35 -27.58
CA PRO A 119 1.26 -0.99 -28.11
C PRO A 119 0.04 -1.43 -28.94
N PRO A 120 0.18 -2.48 -29.77
CA PRO A 120 -0.95 -3.06 -30.50
C PRO A 120 -2.13 -3.38 -29.58
N PRO A 121 -3.39 -3.25 -30.03
CA PRO A 121 -4.57 -3.45 -29.19
C PRO A 121 -4.58 -4.76 -28.40
N GLU A 122 -4.18 -5.87 -29.03
CA GLU A 122 -4.14 -7.19 -28.38
C GLU A 122 -3.16 -7.23 -27.20
N GLU A 123 -1.96 -6.67 -27.38
CA GLU A 123 -0.93 -6.61 -26.36
C GLU A 123 -1.34 -5.66 -25.22
N ARG A 124 -1.89 -4.50 -25.58
CA ARG A 124 -2.44 -3.53 -24.64
C ARG A 124 -3.48 -4.18 -23.73
N ASP A 125 -4.47 -4.85 -24.32
CA ASP A 125 -5.57 -5.44 -23.59
C ASP A 125 -5.10 -6.62 -22.72
N ALA A 126 -4.11 -7.40 -23.18
CA ALA A 126 -3.47 -8.43 -22.37
C ALA A 126 -2.76 -7.85 -21.14
N ARG A 127 -2.00 -6.77 -21.29
CA ARG A 127 -1.30 -6.09 -20.19
C ARG A 127 -2.30 -5.46 -19.20
N ILE A 128 -3.40 -4.89 -19.68
CA ILE A 128 -4.49 -4.39 -18.81
C ILE A 128 -5.13 -5.53 -18.01
N ARG A 129 -5.39 -6.69 -18.60
CA ARG A 129 -5.88 -7.87 -17.85
C ARG A 129 -4.90 -8.30 -16.76
N THR A 130 -3.61 -8.30 -17.05
CA THR A 130 -2.56 -8.57 -16.05
C THR A 130 -2.59 -7.55 -14.92
N TRP A 131 -2.79 -6.26 -15.25
CA TRP A 131 -2.94 -5.20 -14.26
C TRP A 131 -4.09 -5.48 -13.29
N TYR A 132 -5.28 -5.82 -13.79
CA TYR A 132 -6.43 -6.11 -12.93
C TYR A 132 -6.19 -7.31 -12.01
N ARG A 133 -5.61 -8.39 -12.55
CA ARG A 133 -5.27 -9.59 -11.75
C ARG A 133 -4.30 -9.27 -10.62
N LEU A 134 -3.24 -8.52 -10.92
CA LEU A 134 -2.26 -8.13 -9.91
C LEU A 134 -2.79 -7.04 -8.96
N ASN A 135 -3.72 -6.20 -9.41
CA ASN A 135 -4.37 -5.24 -8.53
C ASN A 135 -5.26 -5.93 -7.48
N LEU A 136 -5.89 -7.07 -7.80
CA LEU A 136 -6.56 -7.90 -6.77
C LEU A 136 -5.58 -8.35 -5.69
N VAL A 137 -4.36 -8.73 -6.08
CA VAL A 137 -3.31 -9.10 -5.12
C VAL A 137 -2.87 -7.87 -4.30
N ARG A 138 -2.75 -6.68 -4.90
CA ARG A 138 -2.51 -5.42 -4.16
C ARG A 138 -3.62 -5.13 -3.15
N ILE A 139 -4.89 -5.32 -3.52
CA ILE A 139 -6.03 -5.15 -2.63
C ILE A 139 -5.93 -6.11 -1.45
N ALA A 140 -5.69 -7.41 -1.72
CA ALA A 140 -5.53 -8.41 -0.69
C ALA A 140 -4.35 -8.11 0.25
N ALA A 141 -3.20 -7.69 -0.30
CA ALA A 141 -2.03 -7.31 0.47
C ALA A 141 -2.30 -6.07 1.34
N ALA A 142 -2.91 -5.01 0.80
CA ALA A 142 -3.24 -3.81 1.57
C ALA A 142 -4.26 -4.09 2.69
N ALA A 143 -5.28 -4.92 2.41
CA ALA A 143 -6.25 -5.38 3.41
C ALA A 143 -5.57 -6.21 4.50
N GLY A 144 -4.70 -7.16 4.12
CA GLY A 144 -3.91 -7.97 5.05
C GLY A 144 -3.02 -7.11 5.94
N ALA A 145 -2.34 -6.11 5.37
CA ALA A 145 -1.53 -5.16 6.13
C ALA A 145 -2.35 -4.36 7.14
N LEU A 146 -3.51 -3.84 6.73
CA LEU A 146 -4.42 -3.09 7.59
C LEU A 146 -4.95 -3.96 8.74
N ILE A 147 -5.44 -5.17 8.44
CA ILE A 147 -5.94 -6.11 9.45
C ILE A 147 -4.85 -6.46 10.44
N ALA A 148 -3.64 -6.79 9.95
CA ALA A 148 -2.52 -7.14 10.81
C ALA A 148 -2.08 -5.97 11.69
N ALA A 149 -1.99 -4.75 11.16
CA ALA A 149 -1.71 -3.55 11.94
C ALA A 149 -2.77 -3.27 13.01
N ASN A 150 -4.05 -3.49 12.70
CA ASN A 150 -5.16 -3.40 13.67
C ASN A 150 -5.03 -4.45 14.78
N ARG A 151 -4.71 -5.70 14.44
CA ARG A 151 -4.48 -6.76 15.43
C ARG A 151 -3.27 -6.47 16.31
N ALA A 152 -2.17 -6.00 15.74
CA ALA A 152 -1.00 -5.58 16.51
C ALA A 152 -1.37 -4.48 17.53
N SER A 153 -2.11 -3.45 17.09
CA SER A 153 -2.56 -2.36 17.96
C SER A 153 -3.45 -2.87 19.11
N GLN A 154 -4.41 -3.75 18.82
CA GLN A 154 -5.27 -4.36 19.85
C GLN A 154 -4.46 -5.15 20.88
N VAL A 155 -3.47 -5.93 20.45
CA VAL A 155 -2.60 -6.69 21.36
C VAL A 155 -1.76 -5.75 22.23
N ILE A 156 -1.18 -4.70 21.65
CA ILE A 156 -0.33 -3.73 22.37
C ILE A 156 -1.14 -2.92 23.39
N ALA A 157 -2.42 -2.65 23.10
CA ALA A 157 -3.33 -1.93 23.97
C ALA A 157 -3.88 -2.77 25.13
N ARG A 158 -3.80 -4.11 25.08
CA ARG A 158 -4.26 -4.96 26.18
C ARG A 158 -3.44 -4.67 27.45
N PRO A 159 -4.11 -4.44 28.60
CA PRO A 159 -3.42 -4.44 29.88
C PRO A 159 -2.70 -5.77 30.06
N ALA A 160 -1.46 -5.76 30.53
CA ALA A 160 -0.81 -6.99 30.97
C ALA A 160 -1.68 -7.57 32.09
N ALA A 161 -2.17 -8.80 31.92
CA ALA A 161 -2.77 -9.54 33.02
C ALA A 161 -1.73 -9.59 34.14
N ARG A 162 -2.08 -9.02 35.29
CA ARG A 162 -1.24 -9.04 36.49
C ARG A 162 -1.24 -10.45 37.08
#